data_AF-M2ZYM6-F1
#
_entry.id   AF-M2ZYM6-F1
#
_cell.length_a   1.000
_cell.length_b   1.000
_cell.length_c   1.000
_cell.angle_alpha   90.00
_cell.angle_beta   90.00
_cell.angle_gamma   90.00
#
_symmetry.space_group_name_H-M   'P 1'
#
loop_
_entity.id
_entity.type
_entity.pdbx_description
1 polymer ?
#
loop_
_entity_poly.entity_id
_entity_poly.type
_entity_poly.pdbx_seq_one_letter_code
_entity_poly.pdbx_strand_id
1 'polypeptide(L)'
;MNARTPLSPAGLPLRDTRYRTFEQYPEFAAATTWLRDYVRAAIPNPRMSEREYWSVVCLPPHDGSHPSEPLVSVHVGAIEAAALFVEAPAGQARRLGGRVTVAVDDLETAAGANVDVLAATHPELRFRLDGPIVSIGWSGEAAGRAQFAAVPWEPAAAALVGRVMRTGRCRWAAHHCAQLARFALAD
;
A
#
# COMPACT_ATOMS: atom_id res chain seq x y z
N MET A 1 -22.98 -36.35 6.89
CA MET A 1 -22.80 -35.09 7.64
C MET A 1 -22.26 -34.05 6.68
N ASN A 2 -23.15 -33.24 6.10
CA ASN A 2 -22.82 -32.14 5.20
C ASN A 2 -23.71 -30.97 5.61
N ALA A 3 -23.12 -29.92 6.18
CA ALA A 3 -23.78 -28.63 6.30
C ALA A 3 -22.79 -27.58 5.78
N ARG A 4 -22.93 -27.27 4.48
CA ARG A 4 -22.35 -26.09 3.87
C ARG A 4 -23.02 -24.87 4.52
N THR A 5 -22.25 -24.07 5.24
CA THR A 5 -22.69 -22.74 5.65
C THR A 5 -22.95 -21.89 4.41
N PRO A 6 -24.12 -21.24 4.28
CA PRO A 6 -24.39 -20.40 3.13
C PRO A 6 -23.49 -19.16 3.17
N LEU A 7 -22.85 -18.86 2.03
CA LEU A 7 -22.23 -17.57 1.73
C LEU A 7 -23.34 -16.51 1.75
N SER A 8 -23.32 -15.61 2.75
CA SER A 8 -24.26 -14.49 2.79
C SER A 8 -23.85 -13.45 1.75
N PRO A 9 -24.73 -13.06 0.80
CA PRO A 9 -24.51 -11.91 -0.07
C PRO A 9 -24.88 -10.65 0.72
N ALA A 10 -24.07 -9.60 0.62
CA ALA A 10 -24.23 -8.31 1.32
C ALA A 10 -23.96 -8.32 2.84
N GLY A 11 -22.74 -7.93 3.21
CA GLY A 11 -22.36 -7.75 4.62
C GLY A 11 -20.89 -7.42 4.75
N LEU A 12 -20.45 -6.32 4.12
CA LEU A 12 -19.12 -5.81 4.41
C LEU A 12 -19.03 -5.54 5.92
N PRO A 13 -18.05 -6.10 6.64
CA PRO A 13 -17.87 -5.77 8.04
C PRO A 13 -17.83 -4.25 8.21
N LEU A 14 -18.56 -3.72 9.19
CA LEU A 14 -18.42 -2.35 9.69
C LEU A 14 -16.91 -2.05 9.86
N ARG A 15 -16.47 -0.80 9.69
CA ARG A 15 -15.03 -0.46 9.69
C ARG A 15 -14.28 -1.01 10.91
N ASP A 16 -14.94 -1.01 12.07
CA ASP A 16 -14.41 -1.58 13.30
C ASP A 16 -14.19 -3.10 13.24
N THR A 17 -15.05 -3.84 12.54
CA THR A 17 -14.87 -5.28 12.34
C THR A 17 -13.71 -5.59 11.38
N ARG A 18 -13.40 -4.74 10.39
CA ARG A 18 -12.24 -4.97 9.50
C ARG A 18 -10.91 -4.87 10.24
N TYR A 19 -10.75 -3.84 11.07
CA TYR A 19 -9.55 -3.71 11.90
C TYR A 19 -9.38 -4.93 12.82
N ARG A 20 -10.43 -5.33 13.53
CA ARG A 20 -10.36 -6.49 14.44
C ARG A 20 -10.06 -7.80 13.70
N THR A 21 -10.58 -7.99 12.49
CA THR A 21 -10.22 -9.13 11.65
C THR A 21 -8.75 -9.06 11.27
N PHE A 22 -8.27 -7.91 10.82
CA PHE A 22 -6.88 -7.76 10.41
C PHE A 22 -5.88 -7.91 11.58
N GLU A 23 -6.26 -7.47 12.79
CA GLU A 23 -5.47 -7.64 14.01
C GLU A 23 -5.21 -9.12 14.36
N GLN A 24 -6.03 -10.04 13.85
CA GLN A 24 -5.84 -11.48 14.02
C GLN A 24 -4.91 -12.11 12.98
N TYR A 25 -4.49 -11.36 11.95
CA TYR A 25 -3.64 -11.90 10.90
C TYR A 25 -2.19 -12.03 11.37
N PRO A 26 -1.47 -13.12 11.01
CA PRO A 26 -0.05 -13.27 11.32
C PRO A 26 0.82 -12.10 10.81
N GLU A 27 0.39 -11.45 9.73
CA GLU A 27 1.11 -10.35 9.09
C GLU A 27 0.90 -8.99 9.76
N PHE A 28 0.00 -8.89 10.76
CA PHE A 28 -0.41 -7.61 11.33
C PHE A 28 0.77 -6.76 11.84
N ALA A 29 1.71 -7.37 12.57
CA ALA A 29 2.88 -6.67 13.10
C ALA A 29 3.78 -6.13 11.97
N ALA A 30 4.07 -6.96 10.96
CA ALA A 30 4.90 -6.55 9.83
C ALA A 30 4.23 -5.45 8.99
N ALA A 31 2.91 -5.55 8.79
CA ALA A 31 2.16 -4.57 8.02
C ALA A 31 2.03 -3.22 8.73
N THR A 32 1.86 -3.22 10.06
CA THR A 32 1.82 -1.97 10.85
C THR A 32 3.18 -1.29 10.94
N THR A 33 4.27 -2.06 11.00
CA THR A 33 5.64 -1.53 10.89
C THR A 33 5.87 -0.89 9.52
N TRP A 34 5.59 -1.61 8.42
CA TRP A 34 5.74 -1.06 7.08
C TRP A 34 4.89 0.20 6.85
N LEU A 35 3.67 0.22 7.39
CA LEU A 35 2.79 1.38 7.27
C LEU A 35 3.41 2.61 7.94
N ARG A 36 4.01 2.44 9.12
CA ARG A 36 4.74 3.50 9.81
C ARG A 36 5.92 4.00 8.98
N ASP A 37 6.73 3.09 8.45
CA ASP A 37 7.91 3.43 7.66
C ASP A 37 7.52 4.22 6.40
N TYR A 38 6.49 3.75 5.69
CA TYR A 38 5.96 4.46 4.53
C TYR A 38 5.43 5.86 4.89
N VAL A 39 4.60 5.97 5.93
CA VAL A 39 4.00 7.25 6.32
C VAL A 39 5.08 8.24 6.74
N ARG A 40 6.10 7.78 7.47
CA ARG A 40 7.25 8.59 7.87
C ARG A 40 8.06 9.09 6.67
N ALA A 41 8.27 8.24 5.66
CA ALA A 41 9.05 8.58 4.48
C ALA A 41 8.30 9.53 3.52
N ALA A 42 7.02 9.29 3.30
CA ALA A 42 6.28 9.90 2.17
C ALA A 42 5.25 10.96 2.57
N ILE A 43 4.70 10.94 3.80
CA ILE A 43 3.60 11.82 4.17
C ILE A 43 4.12 13.04 4.97
N PRO A 44 4.03 14.27 4.44
CA PRO A 44 4.42 15.46 5.17
C PRO A 44 3.42 15.74 6.31
N ASN A 45 3.95 16.03 7.50
CA ASN A 45 3.19 16.35 8.72
C ASN A 45 2.01 15.39 8.98
N PRO A 46 2.26 14.07 9.08
CA PRO A 46 1.22 13.06 8.91
C PRO A 46 0.09 13.15 9.95
N ARG A 47 0.40 13.56 11.19
CA ARG A 47 -0.61 13.78 12.24
C ARG A 47 -1.56 14.94 11.92
N MET A 48 -1.05 16.03 11.35
CA MET A 48 -1.86 17.23 11.04
C MET A 48 -2.68 17.07 9.77
N SER A 49 -2.20 16.26 8.83
CA SER A 49 -2.80 16.06 7.51
C SER A 49 -3.72 14.83 7.44
N GLU A 50 -3.83 14.06 8.53
CA GLU A 50 -4.64 12.85 8.64
C GLU A 50 -6.11 13.13 8.30
N ARG A 51 -6.69 12.23 7.50
CA ARG A 51 -8.09 12.22 7.04
C ARG A 51 -8.46 13.37 6.11
N GLU A 52 -7.86 14.55 6.24
CA GLU A 52 -8.09 15.65 5.30
C GLU A 52 -7.31 15.45 4.00
N TYR A 53 -6.03 15.09 4.06
CA TYR A 53 -5.15 15.02 2.88
C TYR A 53 -4.60 13.62 2.61
N TRP A 54 -4.62 12.73 3.59
CA TRP A 54 -4.34 11.32 3.40
C TRP A 54 -5.26 10.43 4.25
N SER A 55 -5.40 9.17 3.86
CA SER A 55 -6.13 8.19 4.66
C SER A 55 -5.54 6.80 4.52
N VAL A 56 -5.61 6.00 5.58
CA VAL A 56 -5.34 4.58 5.53
C VAL A 56 -6.65 3.79 5.50
N VAL A 57 -6.74 2.79 4.63
CA VAL A 57 -7.87 1.88 4.50
C VAL A 57 -7.43 0.48 4.90
N CYS A 58 -8.21 -0.17 5.78
CA CYS A 58 -7.95 -1.51 6.29
C CYS A 58 -8.87 -2.52 5.59
N LEU A 59 -8.29 -3.62 5.11
CA LEU A 59 -8.95 -4.65 4.30
C LEU A 59 -9.86 -4.00 3.24
N PRO A 60 -9.30 -3.24 2.28
CA PRO A 60 -10.11 -2.63 1.24
C PRO A 60 -10.86 -3.74 0.47
N PRO A 61 -12.06 -3.46 -0.05
CA PRO A 61 -12.84 -4.48 -0.77
C PRO A 61 -12.02 -5.13 -1.88
N HIS A 62 -12.06 -6.45 -1.93
CA HIS A 62 -11.41 -7.27 -2.94
C HIS A 62 -12.49 -8.08 -3.66
N ASP A 63 -12.47 -8.08 -4.98
CA ASP A 63 -13.44 -8.81 -5.80
C ASP A 63 -13.02 -10.28 -6.04
N GLY A 64 -11.86 -10.69 -5.51
CA GLY A 64 -11.35 -12.05 -5.62
C GLY A 64 -10.71 -12.37 -6.97
N SER A 65 -10.61 -11.41 -7.89
CA SER A 65 -10.05 -11.60 -9.23
C SER A 65 -8.52 -11.76 -9.25
N HIS A 66 -7.83 -11.28 -8.20
CA HIS A 66 -6.39 -11.41 -8.05
C HIS A 66 -6.00 -12.36 -6.91
N PRO A 67 -4.89 -13.11 -7.06
CA PRO A 67 -4.39 -14.06 -6.05
C PRO A 67 -3.82 -13.36 -4.80
N SER A 68 -3.71 -12.04 -4.81
CA SER A 68 -3.27 -11.21 -3.70
C SER A 68 -4.45 -10.64 -2.94
N GLU A 69 -4.52 -10.87 -1.63
CA GLU A 69 -5.53 -10.31 -0.73
C GLU A 69 -5.01 -8.97 -0.15
N PRO A 70 -5.68 -7.83 -0.39
CA PRO A 70 -5.20 -6.55 0.11
C PRO A 70 -5.39 -6.42 1.62
N LEU A 71 -4.34 -5.98 2.31
CA LEU A 71 -4.36 -5.79 3.76
C LEU A 71 -4.59 -4.33 4.15
N VAL A 72 -3.78 -3.45 3.58
CA VAL A 72 -3.69 -2.03 3.93
C VAL A 72 -3.42 -1.23 2.68
N SER A 73 -4.10 -0.09 2.52
CA SER A 73 -3.74 0.89 1.50
C SER A 73 -3.73 2.32 2.05
N VAL A 74 -2.75 3.10 1.61
CA VAL A 74 -2.60 4.53 1.91
C VAL A 74 -3.02 5.33 0.69
N HIS A 75 -3.92 6.27 0.89
CA HIS A 75 -4.48 7.11 -0.17
C HIS A 75 -4.18 8.58 0.08
N VAL A 76 -3.88 9.31 -0.98
CA VAL A 76 -3.69 10.77 -0.99
C VAL A 76 -4.46 11.34 -2.18
N GLY A 77 -5.30 12.36 -1.96
CA GLY A 77 -6.22 12.83 -3.01
C GLY A 77 -7.08 11.69 -3.56
N ALA A 78 -6.93 11.36 -4.85
CA ALA A 78 -7.59 10.23 -5.51
C ALA A 78 -6.66 9.01 -5.74
N ILE A 79 -5.39 9.12 -5.36
CA ILE A 79 -4.34 8.14 -5.67
C ILE A 79 -4.15 7.19 -4.51
N GLU A 80 -4.05 5.89 -4.81
CA GLU A 80 -3.48 4.92 -3.89
C GLU A 80 -1.96 5.06 -3.92
N ALA A 81 -1.43 5.71 -2.90
CA ALA A 81 -0.02 6.07 -2.79
C ALA A 81 0.84 4.86 -2.40
N ALA A 82 0.28 3.94 -1.62
CA ALA A 82 0.91 2.65 -1.33
C ALA A 82 -0.12 1.61 -0.89
N ALA A 83 0.22 0.33 -1.05
CA ALA A 83 -0.56 -0.77 -0.50
C ALA A 83 0.31 -1.97 -0.14
N LEU A 84 -0.17 -2.72 0.86
CA LEU A 84 0.30 -4.05 1.21
C LEU A 84 -0.79 -5.08 0.96
N PHE A 85 -0.36 -6.24 0.51
CA PHE A 85 -1.21 -7.40 0.27
C PHE A 85 -0.50 -8.67 0.70
N VAL A 86 -1.29 -9.70 0.96
CA VAL A 86 -0.80 -11.07 1.15
C VAL A 86 -0.90 -11.79 -0.17
N GLU A 87 0.23 -12.35 -0.60
CA GLU A 87 0.26 -13.38 -1.63
C GLU A 87 0.16 -14.73 -0.94
N ALA A 88 -0.76 -15.58 -1.41
CA ALA A 88 -0.92 -16.95 -0.94
C ALA A 88 -0.75 -17.95 -2.11
N PRO A 89 0.49 -18.19 -2.57
CA PRO A 89 0.72 -19.16 -3.64
C PRO A 89 0.32 -20.56 -3.17
N ALA A 90 -0.27 -21.35 -4.06
CA ALA A 90 -0.68 -22.71 -3.75
C ALA A 90 0.52 -23.54 -3.25
N GLY A 91 0.39 -24.15 -2.07
CA GLY A 91 1.44 -25.00 -1.49
C GLY A 91 2.63 -24.25 -0.90
N GLN A 92 2.58 -22.92 -0.77
CA GLN A 92 3.64 -22.11 -0.16
C GLN A 92 3.13 -21.32 1.05
N ALA A 93 4.05 -20.87 1.90
CA ALA A 93 3.71 -19.97 2.99
C ALA A 93 3.20 -18.62 2.44
N ARG A 94 2.22 -18.04 3.15
CA ARG A 94 1.75 -16.67 2.91
C ARG A 94 2.93 -15.70 3.00
N ARG A 95 2.95 -14.71 2.12
CA ARG A 95 4.04 -13.72 2.06
C ARG A 95 3.48 -12.32 1.78
N LEU A 96 4.12 -11.32 2.37
CA LEU A 96 3.76 -9.92 2.17
C LEU A 96 4.37 -9.39 0.89
N GLY A 97 3.52 -8.99 -0.05
CA GLY A 97 3.90 -8.14 -1.17
C GLY A 97 3.34 -6.73 -0.98
N GLY A 98 3.74 -5.82 -1.86
CA GLY A 98 3.21 -4.47 -1.81
C GLY A 98 3.46 -3.70 -3.08
N ARG A 99 3.01 -2.45 -3.06
CA ARG A 99 3.29 -1.45 -4.08
C ARG A 99 3.44 -0.07 -3.47
N VAL A 100 4.30 0.75 -4.07
CA VAL A 100 4.37 2.19 -3.81
C VAL A 100 4.23 2.92 -5.14
N THR A 101 3.36 3.92 -5.16
CA THR A 101 3.16 4.81 -6.30
C THR A 101 4.00 6.06 -6.09
N VAL A 102 4.80 6.40 -7.09
CA VAL A 102 5.68 7.57 -7.10
C VAL A 102 5.49 8.35 -8.38
N ALA A 103 6.01 9.57 -8.42
CA ALA A 103 6.08 10.30 -9.68
C ALA A 103 7.27 9.83 -10.52
N VAL A 104 7.06 9.76 -11.83
CA VAL A 104 8.08 9.26 -12.78
C VAL A 104 9.31 10.17 -12.77
N ASP A 105 9.12 11.48 -12.91
CA ASP A 105 10.20 12.46 -12.98
C ASP A 105 11.12 12.45 -11.76
N ASP A 106 10.55 12.40 -10.56
CA ASP A 106 11.32 12.34 -9.32
C ASP A 106 12.04 10.99 -9.15
N LEU A 107 11.39 9.88 -9.53
CA LEU A 107 12.00 8.55 -9.45
C LEU A 107 13.21 8.46 -10.38
N GLU A 108 13.06 8.87 -11.64
CA GLU A 108 14.14 8.81 -12.62
C GLU A 108 15.30 9.72 -12.26
N THR A 109 14.99 10.92 -11.73
CA THR A 109 16.00 11.84 -11.22
C THR A 109 16.76 11.25 -10.04
N ALA A 110 16.06 10.66 -9.07
CA ALA A 110 16.68 10.07 -7.89
C ALA A 110 17.51 8.80 -8.21
N ALA A 111 17.05 8.02 -9.19
CA ALA A 111 17.74 6.81 -9.64
C ALA A 111 18.90 7.08 -10.61
N GLY A 112 18.91 8.23 -11.28
CA GLY A 112 19.81 8.50 -12.40
C GLY A 112 19.57 7.60 -13.62
N ALA A 113 18.38 7.01 -13.72
CA ALA A 113 18.00 6.06 -14.76
C ALA A 113 16.49 6.16 -15.03
N ASN A 114 16.09 5.94 -16.30
CA ASN A 114 14.67 5.91 -16.64
C ASN A 114 13.97 4.65 -16.12
N VAL A 115 12.63 4.65 -16.11
CA VAL A 115 11.82 3.53 -15.61
C VAL A 115 12.12 2.21 -16.34
N ASP A 116 12.40 2.25 -17.65
CA ASP A 116 12.71 1.04 -18.43
C ASP A 116 14.04 0.41 -18.00
N VAL A 117 15.06 1.21 -17.76
CA VAL A 117 16.36 0.76 -17.23
C VAL A 117 16.20 0.23 -15.80
N LEU A 118 15.39 0.89 -14.97
CA LEU A 118 15.06 0.39 -13.64
C LEU A 118 14.36 -0.97 -13.70
N ALA A 119 13.39 -1.14 -14.60
CA ALA A 119 12.70 -2.42 -14.79
C ALA A 119 13.65 -3.53 -15.25
N ALA A 120 14.60 -3.22 -16.14
CA ALA A 120 15.62 -4.18 -16.59
C ALA A 120 16.62 -4.55 -15.48
N THR A 121 16.96 -3.59 -14.61
CA THR A 121 17.94 -3.77 -13.52
C THR A 121 17.32 -4.46 -12.30
N HIS A 122 16.00 -4.33 -12.13
CA HIS A 122 15.24 -4.88 -11.00
C HIS A 122 14.13 -5.82 -11.48
N PRO A 123 14.47 -7.01 -12.01
CA PRO A 123 13.51 -7.92 -12.64
C PRO A 123 12.46 -8.52 -11.68
N GLU A 124 12.68 -8.45 -10.37
CA GLU A 124 11.71 -8.90 -9.37
C GLU A 124 10.66 -7.83 -9.03
N LEU A 125 10.85 -6.62 -9.55
CA LEU A 125 9.92 -5.51 -9.39
C LEU A 125 9.00 -5.38 -10.60
N ARG A 126 7.79 -4.91 -10.34
CA ARG A 126 6.78 -4.64 -11.36
C ARG A 126 6.54 -3.14 -11.43
N PHE A 127 7.04 -2.50 -12.47
CA PHE A 127 6.77 -1.09 -12.75
C PHE A 127 5.51 -0.99 -13.63
N ARG A 128 4.54 -0.20 -13.19
CA ARG A 128 3.31 0.08 -13.97
C ARG A 128 3.16 1.59 -14.11
N LEU A 129 3.40 2.07 -15.34
CA LEU A 129 3.24 3.47 -15.70
C LEU A 129 1.75 3.81 -15.89
N ASP A 130 1.36 4.96 -15.39
CA ASP A 130 0.05 5.58 -15.62
C ASP A 130 0.25 7.10 -15.73
N GLY A 131 0.49 7.58 -16.95
CA GLY A 131 0.80 8.98 -17.21
C GLY A 131 2.02 9.46 -16.40
N PRO A 132 1.88 10.47 -15.52
CA PRO A 132 3.00 11.05 -14.76
C PRO A 132 3.42 10.24 -13.52
N ILE A 133 2.76 9.12 -13.23
CA ILE A 133 3.06 8.27 -12.07
C ILE A 133 3.47 6.85 -12.47
N VAL A 134 4.20 6.19 -11.59
CA VAL A 134 4.56 4.78 -11.71
C VAL A 134 4.31 4.07 -10.37
N SER A 135 3.64 2.93 -10.43
CA SER A 135 3.55 2.01 -9.28
C SER A 135 4.68 0.99 -9.35
N ILE A 136 5.46 0.91 -8.28
CA ILE A 136 6.55 -0.05 -8.09
C ILE A 136 6.03 -1.16 -7.18
N GLY A 137 5.70 -2.32 -7.75
CA GLY A 137 5.23 -3.48 -7.02
C GLY A 137 6.35 -4.48 -6.74
N TRP A 138 6.34 -5.12 -5.57
CA TRP A 138 7.25 -6.22 -5.22
C TRP A 138 6.46 -7.42 -4.70
N SER A 139 7.04 -8.61 -4.84
CA SER A 139 6.55 -9.84 -4.22
C SER A 139 7.19 -10.04 -2.84
N GLY A 140 6.62 -10.93 -2.04
CA GLY A 140 7.17 -11.27 -0.72
C GLY A 140 8.43 -12.14 -0.73
N GLU A 141 9.11 -12.27 -1.86
CA GLU A 141 10.37 -12.99 -1.95
C GLU A 141 11.56 -12.12 -1.50
N ALA A 142 12.63 -12.75 -1.01
CA ALA A 142 13.79 -12.02 -0.50
C ALA A 142 14.44 -11.13 -1.57
N ALA A 143 14.52 -11.61 -2.81
CA ALA A 143 15.06 -10.86 -3.93
C ALA A 143 14.21 -9.64 -4.28
N GLY A 144 12.88 -9.79 -4.36
CA GLY A 144 11.95 -8.69 -4.58
C GLY A 144 12.05 -7.60 -3.51
N ARG A 145 12.11 -7.99 -2.22
CA ARG A 145 12.32 -7.02 -1.13
C ARG A 145 13.66 -6.31 -1.21
N ALA A 146 14.74 -7.03 -1.50
CA ALA A 146 16.07 -6.44 -1.61
C ALA A 146 16.17 -5.44 -2.78
N GLN A 147 15.57 -5.79 -3.93
CA GLN A 147 15.50 -4.87 -5.07
C GLN A 147 14.63 -3.65 -4.76
N PHE A 148 13.48 -3.83 -4.09
CA PHE A 148 12.63 -2.70 -3.71
C PHE A 148 13.35 -1.72 -2.77
N ALA A 149 14.12 -2.25 -1.81
CA ALA A 149 14.94 -1.45 -0.91
C ALA A 149 16.10 -0.72 -1.63
N ALA A 150 16.53 -1.18 -2.79
CA ALA A 150 17.57 -0.54 -3.60
C ALA A 150 17.05 0.59 -4.50
N VAL A 151 15.74 0.63 -4.77
CA VAL A 151 15.12 1.68 -5.58
C VAL A 151 14.87 2.91 -4.70
N PRO A 152 15.26 4.14 -5.11
CA PRO A 152 15.12 5.36 -4.30
C PRO A 152 13.68 5.91 -4.35
N TRP A 153 12.70 5.11 -3.92
CA TRP A 153 11.29 5.45 -4.01
C TRP A 153 10.85 6.49 -2.98
N GLU A 154 11.51 6.59 -1.83
CA GLU A 154 11.11 7.46 -0.71
C GLU A 154 10.99 8.95 -1.10
N PRO A 155 12.03 9.61 -1.66
CA PRO A 155 11.93 11.01 -2.07
C PRO A 155 10.89 11.22 -3.18
N ALA A 156 10.77 10.26 -4.11
CA ALA A 156 9.81 10.33 -5.21
C ALA A 156 8.35 10.15 -4.73
N ALA A 157 8.12 9.30 -3.73
CA ALA A 157 6.84 9.16 -3.06
C ALA A 157 6.47 10.44 -2.30
N ALA A 158 7.41 11.01 -1.54
CA ALA A 158 7.18 12.26 -0.81
C ALA A 158 6.85 13.43 -1.75
N ALA A 159 7.55 13.53 -2.88
CA ALA A 159 7.30 14.53 -3.90
C ALA A 159 5.90 14.39 -4.51
N LEU A 160 5.51 13.17 -4.91
CA LEU A 160 4.17 12.88 -5.40
C LEU A 160 3.10 13.25 -4.37
N VAL A 161 3.23 12.75 -3.14
CA VAL A 161 2.29 13.03 -2.04
C VAL A 161 2.15 14.53 -1.84
N GLY A 162 3.27 15.25 -1.73
CA GLY A 162 3.28 16.70 -1.57
C GLY A 162 2.57 17.44 -2.70
N ARG A 163 2.75 17.00 -3.96
CA ARG A 163 2.01 17.54 -5.11
C ARG A 163 0.52 17.27 -4.99
N VAL A 164 0.12 16.05 -4.66
CA VAL A 164 -1.29 15.65 -4.57
C VAL A 164 -2.01 16.38 -3.43
N MET A 165 -1.41 16.46 -2.25
CA MET A 165 -1.99 17.15 -1.09
C MET A 165 -2.26 18.64 -1.37
N ARG A 166 -1.46 19.29 -2.23
CA ARG A 166 -1.70 20.68 -2.66
C ARG A 166 -2.89 20.84 -3.60
N THR A 167 -3.31 19.78 -4.29
CA THR A 167 -4.42 19.85 -5.26
C THR A 167 -5.79 19.65 -4.63
N GLY A 168 -5.87 19.07 -3.43
CA GLY A 168 -7.10 18.98 -2.68
C GLY A 168 -7.14 17.87 -1.64
N ARG A 169 -8.35 17.66 -1.11
CA ARG A 169 -8.63 16.70 -0.03
C ARG A 169 -8.59 15.25 -0.52
N CYS A 170 -8.28 14.35 0.41
CA CYS A 170 -8.36 12.91 0.20
C CYS A 170 -9.80 12.46 -0.04
N ARG A 171 -10.06 11.85 -1.21
CA ARG A 171 -11.37 11.31 -1.59
C ARG A 171 -11.73 10.04 -0.81
N TRP A 172 -10.73 9.42 -0.19
CA TRP A 172 -10.86 8.19 0.59
C TRP A 172 -11.01 8.44 2.09
N ALA A 173 -11.13 9.70 2.52
CA ALA A 173 -11.36 10.10 3.91
C ALA A 173 -12.54 9.38 4.56
N ALA A 174 -13.58 9.08 3.78
CA ALA A 174 -14.70 8.28 4.24
C ALA A 174 -14.24 6.89 4.68
N HIS A 175 -13.35 6.21 3.97
CA HIS A 175 -12.93 4.83 4.27
C HIS A 175 -11.79 4.73 5.29
N HIS A 176 -11.39 5.85 5.88
CA HIS A 176 -10.27 5.93 6.81
C HIS A 176 -10.45 5.01 8.05
N CYS A 177 -9.39 4.29 8.42
CA CYS A 177 -9.31 3.44 9.61
C CYS A 177 -8.42 4.10 10.67
N ALA A 178 -9.05 4.76 11.64
CA ALA A 178 -8.35 5.49 12.69
C ALA A 178 -7.52 4.57 13.60
N GLN A 179 -8.00 3.35 13.87
CA GLN A 179 -7.26 2.37 14.67
C GLN A 179 -5.91 2.03 14.03
N LEU A 180 -5.89 1.83 12.71
CA LEU A 180 -4.68 1.51 11.96
C LEU A 180 -3.76 2.73 11.81
N ALA A 181 -4.33 3.93 11.65
CA ALA A 181 -3.57 5.17 11.56
C ALA A 181 -2.72 5.44 12.82
N ARG A 182 -3.18 5.01 14.01
CA ARG A 182 -2.40 5.13 15.26
C ARG A 182 -1.03 4.43 15.18
N PHE A 183 -0.92 3.33 14.46
CA PHE A 183 0.36 2.64 14.26
C PHE A 183 1.28 3.40 13.30
N ALA A 184 0.69 4.00 12.27
CA ALA A 184 1.39 4.82 11.30
C ALA A 184 1.99 6.09 11.92
N LEU A 185 1.32 6.61 12.96
CA LEU A 185 1.67 7.85 13.64
C LEU A 185 2.46 7.65 14.93
N ALA A 186 2.73 6.40 15.33
CA ALA A 186 3.49 6.09 16.53
C ALA A 186 4.98 6.44 16.33
N ASP A 187 5.57 7.04 17.37
CA ASP A 187 6.98 7.46 17.40
C ASP A 187 7.93 6.28 17.65
#